data_AF-A0A9R1QQV7-F1
#
_entry.id   AF-A0A9R1QQV7-F1
#
_cell.length_a   1.000
_cell.length_b   1.000
_cell.length_c   1.000
_cell.angle_alpha   90.00
_cell.angle_beta   90.00
_cell.angle_gamma   90.00
#
_symmetry.space_group_name_H-M   'P 1'
#
loop_
_entity.id
_entity.type
_entity.pdbx_description
1 polymer ?
#
loop_
_entity_poly.entity_id
_entity_poly.type
_entity_poly.pdbx_seq_one_letter_code
_entity_poly.pdbx_strand_id
1 'polypeptide(L)'
;MGMGAAAFFYLLLSLWAQDATAADLGLTRSDFPREFVFGSGTSAYQYEGAVAEDGRSPSNWDTFTHAGRMADKSTGDVAADGYHKYMEDVKLMSETGLEAYRFSISWSRLIPSGRGAVNPKGLEYYNNLIDELVNHGIQVHITLHHVDLPQVLEDEYGGWLSPKIVEDFTAYADVCFREFGNRVASWTTMDEANIGVLGSYGNALFPPGRCSDPFGATKCTAGDSSIEPYIAANNILMAHASVFRLYRDKYQHKQKGIVGINIYSYWSYPLTNATADLEATQRCKDFLYGWYDFSTFIFITGST
;
A
#
# COMPACT_ATOMS: atom_id res chain seq x y z
N MET A 1 -27.26 18.85 -7.97
CA MET A 1 -27.70 17.56 -7.37
C MET A 1 -26.65 17.16 -6.35
N GLY A 2 -27.03 17.08 -5.06
CA GLY A 2 -26.08 16.90 -3.96
C GLY A 2 -25.47 15.49 -3.93
N MET A 3 -24.24 15.38 -3.45
CA MET A 3 -23.49 14.12 -3.29
C MET A 3 -24.26 13.02 -2.54
N GLY A 4 -25.22 13.40 -1.69
CA GLY A 4 -26.13 12.46 -1.04
C GLY A 4 -27.00 11.65 -2.02
N ALA A 5 -27.38 12.22 -3.16
CA ALA A 5 -28.20 11.52 -4.16
C ALA A 5 -27.41 10.45 -4.94
N ALA A 6 -26.10 10.66 -5.13
CA ALA A 6 -25.24 9.68 -5.79
C ALA A 6 -24.93 8.49 -4.85
N ALA A 7 -24.60 8.77 -3.59
CA ALA A 7 -24.38 7.73 -2.57
C ALA A 7 -25.65 6.88 -2.33
N PHE A 8 -26.83 7.51 -2.33
CA PHE A 8 -28.11 6.80 -2.21
C PHE A 8 -28.41 5.92 -3.44
N PHE A 9 -27.98 6.33 -4.63
CA PHE A 9 -28.13 5.54 -5.86
C PHE A 9 -27.20 4.32 -5.88
N TYR A 10 -25.95 4.46 -5.40
CA TYR A 10 -25.04 3.32 -5.23
C TYR A 10 -25.51 2.34 -4.16
N LEU A 11 -26.09 2.84 -3.06
CA LEU A 11 -26.70 2.00 -2.01
C LEU A 11 -27.94 1.25 -2.51
N LEU A 12 -28.80 1.91 -3.31
CA LEU A 12 -29.96 1.28 -3.93
C LEU A 12 -29.58 0.25 -5.01
N LEU A 13 -28.49 0.46 -5.76
CA LEU A 13 -27.93 -0.53 -6.69
C LEU A 13 -27.36 -1.75 -5.95
N SER A 14 -26.70 -1.55 -4.81
CA SER A 14 -26.26 -2.67 -3.96
C SER A 14 -27.41 -3.42 -3.28
N LEU A 15 -28.52 -2.74 -2.96
CA LEU A 15 -29.72 -3.37 -2.40
C LEU A 15 -30.55 -4.10 -3.47
N TRP A 16 -30.60 -3.61 -4.71
CA TRP A 16 -31.21 -4.35 -5.83
C TRP A 16 -30.39 -5.57 -6.26
N ALA A 17 -29.08 -5.57 -6.01
CA ALA A 17 -28.22 -6.73 -6.23
C ALA A 17 -28.36 -7.81 -5.13
N GLN A 18 -29.00 -7.53 -3.99
CA GLN A 18 -29.20 -8.51 -2.92
C GLN A 18 -30.34 -9.50 -3.20
N ASP A 19 -31.27 -9.18 -4.13
CA ASP A 19 -32.33 -10.10 -4.58
C ASP A 19 -31.95 -10.89 -5.85
N ALA A 20 -30.77 -10.63 -6.42
CA ALA A 20 -30.13 -11.60 -7.27
C ALA A 20 -29.46 -12.61 -6.34
N THR A 21 -30.13 -13.72 -6.06
CA THR A 21 -29.47 -14.92 -5.54
C THR A 21 -28.23 -15.13 -6.39
N ALA A 22 -27.03 -14.87 -5.83
CA ALA A 22 -25.79 -15.18 -6.50
C ALA A 22 -25.93 -16.64 -6.94
N ALA A 23 -25.96 -16.88 -8.25
CA ALA A 23 -26.00 -18.24 -8.74
C ALA A 23 -24.85 -18.97 -8.05
N ASP A 24 -25.16 -20.06 -7.35
CA ASP A 24 -24.12 -20.92 -6.79
C ASP A 24 -23.31 -21.42 -7.99
N LEU A 25 -22.18 -20.74 -8.24
CA LEU A 25 -21.29 -21.07 -9.35
C LEU A 25 -20.64 -22.44 -9.14
N GLY A 26 -20.86 -23.08 -7.97
CA GLY A 26 -20.30 -24.37 -7.62
C GLY A 26 -18.78 -24.36 -7.52
N LEU A 27 -18.18 -23.16 -7.39
CA LEU A 27 -16.73 -22.99 -7.34
C LEU A 27 -16.19 -23.48 -6.01
N THR A 28 -15.18 -24.34 -6.10
CA THR A 28 -14.48 -24.95 -4.99
C THR A 28 -13.00 -24.63 -5.05
N ARG A 29 -12.29 -24.84 -3.94
CA ARG A 29 -10.84 -24.68 -3.88
C ARG A 29 -10.09 -25.56 -4.90
N SER A 30 -10.64 -26.73 -5.25
CA SER A 30 -10.04 -27.65 -6.23
C SER A 30 -10.10 -27.16 -7.67
N ASP A 31 -10.87 -26.10 -7.96
CA ASP A 31 -10.92 -25.49 -9.30
C ASP A 31 -9.72 -24.58 -9.57
N PHE A 32 -8.90 -24.30 -8.55
CA PHE A 32 -7.66 -23.52 -8.65
C PHE A 32 -6.43 -24.44 -8.65
N PRO A 33 -5.28 -23.99 -9.19
CA PRO A 33 -4.01 -24.70 -9.05
C PRO A 33 -3.72 -25.05 -7.59
N ARG A 34 -3.06 -26.18 -7.34
CA ARG A 34 -2.79 -26.64 -5.97
C ARG A 34 -1.92 -25.66 -5.19
N GLU A 35 -1.06 -24.94 -5.90
CA GLU A 35 -0.15 -23.93 -5.40
C GLU A 35 -0.82 -22.56 -5.24
N PHE A 36 -2.11 -22.42 -5.58
CA PHE A 36 -2.85 -21.18 -5.39
C PHE A 36 -3.06 -20.91 -3.90
N VAL A 37 -2.69 -19.70 -3.48
CA VAL A 37 -2.73 -19.29 -2.08
C VAL A 37 -3.92 -18.36 -1.87
N PHE A 38 -4.83 -18.74 -0.98
CA PHE A 38 -5.93 -17.88 -0.53
C PHE A 38 -5.54 -17.19 0.78
N GLY A 39 -5.68 -15.87 0.82
CA GLY A 39 -5.32 -15.08 1.98
C GLY A 39 -6.18 -13.84 2.16
N SER A 40 -5.88 -13.10 3.21
CA SER A 40 -6.45 -11.78 3.50
C SER A 40 -5.33 -10.74 3.59
N GLY A 41 -5.69 -9.45 3.65
CA GLY A 41 -4.69 -8.44 3.90
C GLY A 41 -5.19 -7.15 4.53
N THR A 42 -4.27 -6.45 5.19
CA THR A 42 -4.47 -5.19 5.89
C THR A 42 -3.30 -4.24 5.62
N SER A 43 -3.41 -3.00 6.10
CA SER A 43 -2.31 -2.04 6.17
C SER A 43 -2.19 -1.48 7.59
N ALA A 44 -0.98 -1.07 7.95
CA ALA A 44 -0.65 -0.67 9.31
C ALA A 44 -1.56 0.44 9.84
N TYR A 45 -1.70 1.55 9.11
CA TYR A 45 -2.52 2.68 9.56
C TYR A 45 -4.02 2.36 9.61
N GLN A 46 -4.50 1.47 8.73
CA GLN A 46 -5.92 1.10 8.69
C GLN A 46 -6.31 0.04 9.75
N TYR A 47 -5.32 -0.66 10.33
CA TYR A 47 -5.56 -1.82 11.19
C TYR A 47 -4.99 -1.64 12.61
N GLU A 48 -3.73 -1.20 12.75
CA GLU A 48 -2.99 -1.32 14.00
C GLU A 48 -3.55 -0.44 15.13
N GLY A 49 -3.80 0.84 14.86
CA GLY A 49 -4.01 1.83 15.92
C GLY A 49 -2.73 2.07 16.74
N ALA A 50 -2.89 2.34 18.04
CA ALA A 50 -1.79 2.56 18.99
C ALA A 50 -0.78 3.60 18.48
N VAL A 51 -1.30 4.71 17.96
CA VAL A 51 -0.51 5.72 17.22
C VAL A 51 0.47 6.50 18.09
N ALA A 52 0.23 6.54 19.40
CA ALA A 52 1.03 7.26 20.40
C ALA A 52 1.68 6.33 21.44
N GLU A 53 1.75 5.03 21.16
CA GLU A 53 2.23 4.03 22.11
C GLU A 53 3.64 3.54 21.77
N ASP A 54 4.36 3.06 22.79
CA ASP A 54 5.58 2.29 22.64
C ASP A 54 6.67 2.90 21.74
N GLY A 55 6.74 4.24 21.73
CA GLY A 55 7.79 4.98 21.02
C GLY A 55 7.57 5.11 19.51
N ARG A 56 6.38 4.78 18.97
CA ARG A 56 5.99 5.16 17.61
C ARG A 56 5.98 6.69 17.46
N SER A 57 6.46 7.20 16.32
CA SER A 57 6.28 8.61 15.95
C SER A 57 5.10 8.79 14.98
N PRO A 58 4.62 10.03 14.78
CA PRO A 58 3.58 10.30 13.80
C PRO A 58 3.99 9.94 12.37
N SER A 59 3.08 9.33 11.63
CA SER A 59 3.09 9.28 10.17
C SER A 59 2.38 10.49 9.58
N ASN A 60 2.52 10.67 8.27
CA ASN A 60 1.79 11.66 7.49
C ASN A 60 0.26 11.51 7.59
N TRP A 61 -0.23 10.27 7.78
CA TRP A 61 -1.63 9.98 8.01
C TRP A 61 -2.13 10.45 9.38
N ASP A 62 -1.32 10.37 10.45
CA ASP A 62 -1.67 10.93 11.75
C ASP A 62 -1.91 12.44 11.62
N THR A 63 -0.93 13.16 11.06
CA THR A 63 -1.02 14.61 10.84
C THR A 63 -2.23 14.99 9.99
N PHE A 64 -2.49 14.24 8.93
CA PHE A 64 -3.58 14.51 7.99
C PHE A 64 -4.96 14.30 8.62
N THR A 65 -5.16 13.20 9.34
CA THR A 65 -6.45 12.91 9.99
C THR A 65 -6.69 13.83 11.18
N HIS A 66 -5.68 14.11 12.02
CA HIS A 66 -5.79 15.08 13.13
C HIS A 66 -5.99 16.52 12.66
N ALA A 67 -5.58 16.87 11.44
CA ALA A 67 -5.94 18.13 10.79
C ALA A 67 -7.41 18.16 10.29
N GLY A 68 -8.19 17.10 10.52
CA GLY A 68 -9.59 17.00 10.14
C GLY A 68 -9.79 16.89 8.63
N ARG A 69 -8.83 16.34 7.89
CA ARG A 69 -8.89 16.22 6.41
C ARG A 69 -9.78 15.07 5.92
N MET A 70 -10.15 14.15 6.81
CA MET A 70 -11.14 13.11 6.51
C MET A 70 -12.55 13.71 6.37
N ALA A 71 -13.35 13.15 5.46
CA ALA A 71 -14.71 13.61 5.19
C ALA A 71 -15.63 13.47 6.42
N ASP A 72 -15.47 12.38 7.17
CA ASP A 72 -16.20 12.06 8.39
C ASP A 72 -15.46 12.48 9.68
N LYS A 73 -14.28 13.10 9.55
CA LYS A 73 -13.39 13.51 10.65
C LYS A 73 -12.86 12.35 11.50
N SER A 74 -12.92 11.12 11.00
CA SER A 74 -12.32 9.96 11.67
C SER A 74 -10.78 10.02 11.66
N THR A 75 -10.17 9.26 12.56
CA THR A 75 -8.71 9.08 12.67
C THR A 75 -8.36 7.60 12.73
N GLY A 76 -7.09 7.26 12.48
CA GLY A 76 -6.55 5.91 12.63
C GLY A 76 -6.04 5.61 14.05
N ASP A 77 -6.37 6.43 15.05
CA ASP A 77 -5.72 6.38 16.38
C ASP A 77 -5.88 5.02 17.06
N VAL A 78 -7.07 4.42 16.90
CA VAL A 78 -7.41 3.08 17.39
C VAL A 78 -7.58 2.10 16.24
N ALA A 79 -8.17 2.52 15.11
CA ALA A 79 -8.46 1.66 13.96
C ALA A 79 -9.22 0.37 14.39
N ALA A 80 -8.72 -0.81 14.01
CA ALA A 80 -9.25 -2.10 14.47
C ALA A 80 -8.63 -2.58 15.79
N ASP A 81 -7.71 -1.79 16.37
CA ASP A 81 -6.92 -2.11 17.56
C ASP A 81 -6.02 -3.34 17.35
N GLY A 82 -5.55 -3.52 16.11
CA GLY A 82 -4.75 -4.66 15.69
C GLY A 82 -3.41 -4.76 16.42
N TYR A 83 -2.85 -3.64 16.88
CA TYR A 83 -1.63 -3.62 17.68
C TYR A 83 -1.74 -4.48 18.95
N HIS A 84 -2.93 -4.49 19.56
CA HIS A 84 -3.21 -5.26 20.77
C HIS A 84 -3.87 -6.62 20.48
N LYS A 85 -4.64 -6.73 19.38
CA LYS A 85 -5.50 -7.89 19.10
C LYS A 85 -4.97 -8.86 18.05
N TYR A 86 -3.76 -8.64 17.54
CA TYR A 86 -3.22 -9.47 16.46
C TYR A 86 -3.26 -10.98 16.73
N MET A 87 -3.09 -11.43 17.99
CA MET A 87 -3.19 -12.85 18.33
C MET A 87 -4.59 -13.42 18.07
N GLU A 88 -5.63 -12.66 18.43
CA GLU A 88 -7.03 -13.03 18.23
C GLU A 88 -7.36 -13.05 16.74
N ASP A 89 -6.85 -12.07 15.99
CA ASP A 89 -7.05 -11.98 14.54
C ASP A 89 -6.34 -13.11 13.79
N VAL A 90 -5.10 -13.46 14.16
CA VAL A 90 -4.38 -14.60 13.55
C VAL A 90 -5.12 -15.92 13.81
N LYS A 91 -5.67 -16.10 15.01
CA LYS A 91 -6.50 -17.28 15.31
C LYS A 91 -7.71 -17.35 14.38
N LEU A 92 -8.42 -16.24 14.16
CA LEU A 92 -9.55 -16.18 13.24
C LEU A 92 -9.15 -16.49 11.79
N MET A 93 -7.98 -16.01 11.34
CA MET A 93 -7.44 -16.34 10.02
C MET A 93 -7.20 -17.85 9.87
N SER A 94 -6.63 -18.48 10.89
CA SER A 94 -6.38 -19.91 10.93
C SER A 94 -7.68 -20.72 10.93
N GLU A 95 -8.66 -20.35 11.75
CA GLU A 95 -9.98 -21.00 11.80
C GLU A 95 -10.76 -20.87 10.49
N THR A 96 -10.58 -19.76 9.78
CA THR A 96 -11.16 -19.53 8.44
C THR A 96 -10.48 -20.38 7.36
N GLY A 97 -9.28 -20.92 7.62
CA GLY A 97 -8.50 -21.69 6.66
C GLY A 97 -7.75 -20.82 5.64
N LEU A 98 -7.37 -19.59 6.03
CA LEU A 98 -6.49 -18.76 5.22
C LEU A 98 -5.06 -19.31 5.24
N GLU A 99 -4.38 -19.24 4.10
CA GLU A 99 -3.02 -19.75 3.93
C GLU A 99 -1.97 -18.65 3.91
N ALA A 100 -2.39 -17.40 3.71
CA ALA A 100 -1.51 -16.24 3.68
C ALA A 100 -2.16 -15.04 4.34
N TYR A 101 -1.31 -14.22 4.93
CA TYR A 101 -1.68 -12.90 5.40
C TYR A 101 -0.73 -11.85 4.86
N ARG A 102 -1.31 -10.84 4.19
CA ARG A 102 -0.61 -9.65 3.73
C ARG A 102 -0.81 -8.52 4.74
N PHE A 103 0.26 -7.98 5.31
CA PHE A 103 0.19 -6.75 6.12
C PHE A 103 1.30 -5.78 5.74
N SER A 104 1.21 -4.52 6.17
CA SER A 104 2.31 -3.57 6.03
C SER A 104 3.02 -3.30 7.35
N ILE A 105 4.30 -2.96 7.27
CA ILE A 105 5.06 -2.47 8.43
C ILE A 105 4.92 -0.95 8.47
N SER A 106 4.55 -0.40 9.62
CA SER A 106 4.59 1.05 9.82
C SER A 106 6.02 1.51 10.02
N TRP A 107 6.54 2.25 9.04
CA TRP A 107 7.88 2.81 9.10
C TRP A 107 8.05 3.70 10.34
N SER A 108 7.05 4.54 10.64
CA SER A 108 7.05 5.43 11.82
C SER A 108 7.04 4.67 13.16
N ARG A 109 6.57 3.42 13.19
CA ARG A 109 6.64 2.56 14.38
C ARG A 109 8.00 1.89 14.50
N LEU A 110 8.52 1.34 13.40
CA LEU A 110 9.78 0.59 13.41
C LEU A 110 11.00 1.50 13.55
N ILE A 111 11.00 2.65 12.86
CA ILE A 111 12.09 3.64 12.87
C ILE A 111 11.48 5.04 13.07
N PRO A 112 11.26 5.47 14.34
CA PRO A 112 10.49 6.67 14.64
C PRO A 112 11.07 7.98 14.05
N SER A 113 12.38 8.10 13.96
CA SER A 113 13.04 9.25 13.32
C SER A 113 13.14 9.14 11.79
N GLY A 114 12.46 8.17 11.18
CA GLY A 114 12.55 7.84 9.76
C GLY A 114 13.88 7.16 9.37
N ARG A 115 14.94 7.38 10.14
CA ARG A 115 16.29 6.83 9.97
C ARG A 115 16.90 6.39 11.28
N GLY A 116 17.94 5.57 11.22
CA GLY A 116 18.78 5.27 12.37
C GLY A 116 18.26 4.11 13.22
N ALA A 117 18.11 4.36 14.53
CA ALA A 117 17.86 3.31 15.50
C ALA A 117 16.45 2.72 15.35
N VAL A 118 16.38 1.38 15.42
CA VAL A 118 15.11 0.65 15.47
C VAL A 118 14.47 0.83 16.84
N ASN A 119 13.17 1.08 16.85
CA ASN A 119 12.37 1.04 18.07
C ASN A 119 12.21 -0.42 18.53
N PRO A 120 12.76 -0.81 19.71
CA PRO A 120 12.69 -2.19 20.17
C PRO A 120 11.27 -2.71 20.33
N LYS A 121 10.31 -1.85 20.70
CA LYS A 121 8.91 -2.24 20.87
C LYS A 121 8.17 -2.43 19.56
N GLY A 122 8.40 -1.56 18.58
CA GLY A 122 7.93 -1.78 17.21
C GLY A 122 8.48 -3.06 16.60
N LEU A 123 9.77 -3.35 16.83
CA LEU A 123 10.42 -4.59 16.39
C LEU A 123 9.82 -5.83 17.08
N GLU A 124 9.57 -5.77 18.39
CA GLU A 124 8.94 -6.83 19.17
C GLU A 124 7.53 -7.14 18.63
N TYR A 125 6.70 -6.11 18.40
CA TYR A 125 5.36 -6.27 17.84
C TYR A 125 5.35 -7.04 16.51
N TYR A 126 6.14 -6.58 15.52
CA TYR A 126 6.17 -7.26 14.21
C TYR A 126 6.77 -8.65 14.28
N ASN A 127 7.78 -8.90 15.13
CA ASN A 127 8.28 -10.27 15.34
C ASN A 127 7.19 -11.16 15.91
N ASN A 128 6.46 -10.70 16.93
CA ASN A 128 5.42 -11.52 17.55
C ASN A 128 4.26 -11.81 16.58
N LEU A 129 3.83 -10.83 15.77
CA LEU A 129 2.84 -11.04 14.73
C LEU A 129 3.32 -12.08 13.70
N ILE A 130 4.55 -11.95 13.22
CA ILE A 130 5.15 -12.87 12.25
C ILE A 130 5.25 -14.28 12.83
N ASP A 131 5.72 -14.40 14.06
CA ASP A 131 5.87 -15.70 14.73
C ASP A 131 4.51 -16.36 14.95
N GLU A 132 3.48 -15.59 15.34
CA GLU A 132 2.12 -16.10 15.49
C GLU A 132 1.55 -16.63 14.16
N LEU A 133 1.73 -15.90 13.05
CA LEU A 133 1.33 -16.35 11.71
C LEU A 133 2.03 -17.65 11.32
N VAL A 134 3.35 -17.71 11.51
CA VAL A 134 4.17 -18.89 11.19
C VAL A 134 3.77 -20.09 12.03
N ASN A 135 3.49 -19.89 13.33
CA ASN A 135 3.01 -20.95 14.22
C ASN A 135 1.67 -21.56 13.76
N HIS A 136 0.83 -20.76 13.11
CA HIS A 136 -0.44 -21.18 12.52
C HIS A 136 -0.30 -21.68 11.07
N GLY A 137 0.92 -21.76 10.52
CA GLY A 137 1.16 -22.21 9.15
C GLY A 137 0.72 -21.21 8.07
N ILE A 138 0.50 -19.95 8.44
CA ILE A 138 0.07 -18.88 7.53
C ILE A 138 1.32 -18.22 6.91
N GLN A 139 1.36 -18.16 5.58
CA GLN A 139 2.43 -17.50 4.84
C GLN A 139 2.43 -16.00 5.10
N VAL A 140 3.62 -15.46 5.35
CA VAL A 140 3.83 -14.05 5.68
C VAL A 140 4.15 -13.27 4.40
N HIS A 141 3.29 -12.32 4.05
CA HIS A 141 3.48 -11.39 2.94
C HIS A 141 3.56 -9.96 3.48
N ILE A 142 4.69 -9.27 3.30
CA ILE A 142 4.90 -7.96 3.90
C ILE A 142 4.96 -6.86 2.85
N THR A 143 4.18 -5.81 3.06
CA THR A 143 4.28 -4.53 2.34
C THR A 143 5.17 -3.56 3.13
N LEU A 144 6.22 -3.04 2.50
CA LEU A 144 7.16 -2.11 3.16
C LEU A 144 6.56 -0.71 3.32
N HIS A 145 5.82 -0.22 2.31
CA HIS A 145 5.16 1.07 2.37
C HIS A 145 3.71 1.01 1.88
N HIS A 146 2.79 1.51 2.72
CA HIS A 146 1.37 1.65 2.38
C HIS A 146 0.90 3.08 2.71
N VAL A 147 1.56 4.05 2.07
CA VAL A 147 1.23 5.49 2.13
C VAL A 147 1.41 6.14 3.51
N ASP A 148 1.97 5.43 4.50
CA ASP A 148 2.18 5.87 5.88
C ASP A 148 3.63 6.32 6.16
N LEU A 149 4.05 7.38 5.46
CA LEU A 149 5.42 7.93 5.57
C LEU A 149 5.63 8.54 6.96
N PRO A 150 6.79 8.37 7.64
CA PRO A 150 7.09 9.10 8.86
C PRO A 150 7.02 10.62 8.64
N GLN A 151 6.26 11.34 9.46
CA GLN A 151 6.04 12.78 9.30
C GLN A 151 7.36 13.56 9.30
N VAL A 152 8.36 13.11 10.06
CA VAL A 152 9.68 13.72 10.11
C VAL A 152 10.38 13.81 8.73
N LEU A 153 10.15 12.84 7.84
CA LEU A 153 10.72 12.86 6.48
C LEU A 153 9.93 13.77 5.55
N GLU A 154 8.61 13.86 5.74
CA GLU A 154 7.75 14.84 5.08
C GLU A 154 8.18 16.26 5.47
N ASP A 155 8.39 16.53 6.76
CA ASP A 155 8.79 17.84 7.28
C ASP A 155 10.19 18.27 6.84
N GLU A 156 11.14 17.34 6.82
CA GLU A 156 12.54 17.67 6.52
C GLU A 156 12.77 18.02 5.06
N TYR A 157 12.12 17.30 4.13
CA TYR A 157 12.41 17.46 2.70
C TYR A 157 11.23 17.22 1.76
N GLY A 158 10.00 17.11 2.26
CA GLY A 158 8.80 16.88 1.45
C GLY A 158 8.66 15.43 0.98
N GLY A 159 9.20 14.48 1.72
CA GLY A 159 8.98 13.05 1.50
C GLY A 159 9.26 12.60 0.07
N TRP A 160 8.23 12.07 -0.59
CA TRP A 160 8.34 11.53 -1.96
C TRP A 160 8.64 12.57 -3.03
N LEU A 161 8.56 13.88 -2.75
CA LEU A 161 8.98 14.92 -3.70
C LEU A 161 10.50 15.11 -3.76
N SER A 162 11.25 14.51 -2.85
CA SER A 162 12.71 14.63 -2.81
C SER A 162 13.40 13.32 -3.17
N PRO A 163 14.49 13.33 -3.97
CA PRO A 163 15.26 12.13 -4.26
C PRO A 163 15.95 11.53 -3.02
N LYS A 164 16.07 12.28 -1.91
CA LYS A 164 16.63 11.78 -0.65
C LYS A 164 15.87 10.57 -0.10
N ILE A 165 14.56 10.49 -0.38
CA ILE A 165 13.71 9.39 0.09
C ILE A 165 14.18 8.02 -0.40
N VAL A 166 14.88 7.97 -1.54
CA VAL A 166 15.37 6.71 -2.13
C VAL A 166 16.37 6.03 -1.19
N GLU A 167 17.31 6.79 -0.63
CA GLU A 167 18.30 6.27 0.32
C GLU A 167 17.65 5.85 1.63
N ASP A 168 16.76 6.69 2.16
CA ASP A 168 16.07 6.43 3.43
C ASP A 168 15.17 5.21 3.36
N PHE A 169 14.40 5.08 2.28
CA PHE A 169 13.54 3.92 2.05
C PHE A 169 14.36 2.66 1.84
N THR A 170 15.50 2.75 1.17
CA THR A 170 16.43 1.62 0.99
C THR A 170 17.00 1.17 2.34
N ALA A 171 17.40 2.11 3.20
CA ALA A 171 17.91 1.81 4.54
C ALA A 171 16.84 1.18 5.44
N TYR A 172 15.61 1.71 5.40
CA TYR A 172 14.47 1.12 6.09
C TYR A 172 14.17 -0.31 5.60
N ALA A 173 14.15 -0.54 4.29
CA ALA A 173 13.98 -1.87 3.73
C ALA A 173 15.10 -2.84 4.16
N ASP A 174 16.35 -2.37 4.24
CA ASP A 174 17.48 -3.18 4.73
C ASP A 174 17.26 -3.67 6.17
N VAL A 175 16.68 -2.83 7.03
CA VAL A 175 16.25 -3.22 8.38
C VAL A 175 15.18 -4.30 8.29
N CYS A 176 14.08 -4.07 7.55
CA CYS A 176 13.00 -5.05 7.43
C CYS A 176 13.49 -6.42 6.93
N PHE A 177 14.33 -6.43 5.90
CA PHE A 177 14.90 -7.67 5.36
C PHE A 177 15.79 -8.38 6.38
N ARG A 178 16.63 -7.64 7.10
CA ARG A 178 17.53 -8.21 8.11
C ARG A 178 16.76 -8.82 9.29
N GLU A 179 15.79 -8.10 9.82
CA GLU A 179 15.09 -8.49 11.04
C GLU A 179 14.00 -9.55 10.80
N PHE A 180 13.30 -9.50 9.67
CA PHE A 180 12.12 -10.34 9.43
C PHE A 180 12.28 -11.37 8.32
N GLY A 181 13.19 -11.14 7.37
CA GLY A 181 13.19 -11.85 6.09
C GLY A 181 13.50 -13.35 6.13
N ASN A 182 13.90 -13.91 7.27
CA ASN A 182 14.01 -15.35 7.44
C ASN A 182 12.64 -16.08 7.49
N ARG A 183 11.53 -15.34 7.66
CA ARG A 183 10.17 -15.87 7.82
C ARG A 183 9.18 -15.34 6.77
N VAL A 184 9.63 -14.50 5.84
CA VAL A 184 8.77 -13.78 4.88
C VAL A 184 8.81 -14.46 3.51
N ALA A 185 7.64 -14.83 2.99
CA ALA A 185 7.51 -15.47 1.68
C ALA A 185 7.60 -14.46 0.53
N SER A 186 6.98 -13.29 0.68
CA SER A 186 7.05 -12.22 -0.31
C SER A 186 7.10 -10.82 0.29
N TRP A 187 7.81 -9.94 -0.40
CA TRP A 187 7.89 -8.52 -0.11
C TRP A 187 7.22 -7.71 -1.21
N THR A 188 6.31 -6.82 -0.83
CA THR A 188 5.82 -5.73 -1.67
C THR A 188 6.53 -4.46 -1.22
N THR A 189 7.25 -3.82 -2.12
CA THR A 189 7.93 -2.55 -1.82
C THR A 189 6.93 -1.42 -1.55
N MET A 190 5.98 -1.23 -2.48
CA MET A 190 4.97 -0.18 -2.41
C MET A 190 3.62 -0.78 -2.74
N ASP A 191 2.61 -0.43 -1.95
CA ASP A 191 1.23 -0.69 -2.33
C ASP A 191 0.63 0.44 -3.16
N GLU A 192 -0.13 0.04 -4.18
CA GLU A 192 -0.90 0.92 -5.07
C GLU A 192 -0.16 2.21 -5.45
N ALA A 193 1.10 2.10 -5.87
CA ALA A 193 1.99 3.25 -6.05
C ALA A 193 1.38 4.36 -6.92
N ASN A 194 0.64 3.97 -7.97
CA ASN A 194 -0.09 4.88 -8.84
C ASN A 194 -1.20 5.66 -8.13
N ILE A 195 -2.04 5.00 -7.33
CA ILE A 195 -3.14 5.67 -6.62
C ILE A 195 -2.63 6.45 -5.43
N GLY A 196 -1.63 5.94 -4.71
CA GLY A 196 -0.95 6.66 -3.63
C GLY A 196 -0.49 8.04 -4.12
N VAL A 197 0.25 8.08 -5.24
CA VAL A 197 0.74 9.33 -5.83
C VAL A 197 -0.39 10.26 -6.29
N LEU A 198 -1.40 9.75 -6.98
CA LEU A 198 -2.53 10.56 -7.46
C LEU A 198 -3.36 11.12 -6.31
N GLY A 199 -3.58 10.34 -5.26
CA GLY A 199 -4.27 10.75 -4.04
C GLY A 199 -3.49 11.82 -3.26
N SER A 200 -2.18 11.63 -3.13
CA SER A 200 -1.29 12.49 -2.33
C SER A 200 -0.98 13.84 -2.97
N TYR A 201 -0.75 13.85 -4.29
CA TYR A 201 -0.21 15.00 -5.04
C TYR A 201 -1.08 15.44 -6.23
N GLY A 202 -2.09 14.65 -6.61
CA GLY A 202 -2.98 14.96 -7.72
C GLY A 202 -4.26 15.65 -7.26
N ASN A 203 -4.98 15.05 -6.30
CA ASN A 203 -6.29 15.51 -5.85
C ASN A 203 -6.40 15.74 -4.33
N ALA A 204 -5.31 15.59 -3.58
CA ALA A 204 -5.24 15.80 -2.14
C ALA A 204 -6.22 14.95 -1.30
N LEU A 205 -6.58 13.74 -1.76
CA LEU A 205 -7.35 12.77 -0.97
C LEU A 205 -6.51 12.07 0.09
N PHE A 206 -5.21 11.91 -0.15
CA PHE A 206 -4.26 11.26 0.76
C PHE A 206 -3.23 12.27 1.29
N PRO A 207 -2.59 12.01 2.43
CA PRO A 207 -1.45 12.80 2.88
C PRO A 207 -0.32 12.81 1.82
N PRO A 208 0.42 13.92 1.66
CA PRO A 208 0.35 15.16 2.45
C PRO A 208 -0.78 16.12 2.02
N GLY A 209 -1.67 15.73 1.11
CA GLY A 209 -2.84 16.52 0.74
C GLY A 209 -2.50 17.70 -0.18
N ARG A 210 -1.66 17.48 -1.18
CA ARG A 210 -1.18 18.51 -2.11
C ARG A 210 -1.89 18.42 -3.46
N CYS A 211 -2.23 19.58 -4.02
CA CYS A 211 -2.79 19.69 -5.36
C CYS A 211 -2.83 21.15 -5.86
N SER A 212 -3.12 21.35 -7.15
CA SER A 212 -3.44 22.66 -7.71
C SER A 212 -4.88 23.07 -7.39
N ASP A 213 -5.09 24.29 -6.91
CA ASP A 213 -6.45 24.88 -6.79
C ASP A 213 -6.99 25.26 -8.19
N PRO A 214 -8.29 25.03 -8.49
CA PRO A 214 -9.36 24.51 -7.63
C PRO A 214 -9.63 23.00 -7.81
N PHE A 215 -8.65 22.21 -8.27
CA PHE A 215 -8.88 20.84 -8.77
C PHE A 215 -8.77 19.74 -7.72
N GLY A 216 -8.57 20.08 -6.45
CA GLY A 216 -8.53 19.15 -5.33
C GLY A 216 -9.88 18.69 -4.83
N ALA A 217 -9.88 17.55 -4.11
CA ALA A 217 -11.01 17.11 -3.31
C ALA A 217 -11.31 18.09 -2.14
N THR A 218 -10.30 18.84 -1.70
CA THR A 218 -10.44 19.97 -0.79
C THR A 218 -9.74 21.20 -1.38
N LYS A 219 -9.99 22.38 -0.79
CA LYS A 219 -9.26 23.59 -1.15
C LYS A 219 -7.77 23.39 -0.86
N CYS A 220 -6.98 23.19 -1.90
CA CYS A 220 -5.54 23.05 -1.79
C CYS A 220 -4.88 24.41 -1.59
N THR A 221 -3.90 24.44 -0.69
CA THR A 221 -3.13 25.65 -0.36
C THR A 221 -1.68 25.54 -0.81
N ALA A 222 -1.28 24.36 -1.27
CA ALA A 222 0.03 24.05 -1.80
C ALA A 222 -0.07 22.82 -2.71
N GLY A 223 0.88 22.71 -3.63
CA GLY A 223 0.97 21.61 -4.59
C GLY A 223 0.90 22.08 -6.03
N ASP A 224 1.30 21.20 -6.93
CA ASP A 224 1.11 21.36 -8.36
C ASP A 224 0.79 19.99 -8.98
N SER A 225 -0.50 19.77 -9.25
CA SER A 225 -1.05 18.52 -9.79
C SER A 225 -0.50 18.19 -11.18
N SER A 226 0.16 19.13 -11.87
CA SER A 226 0.74 18.90 -13.19
C SER A 226 2.16 18.35 -13.16
N ILE A 227 2.87 18.45 -12.01
CA ILE A 227 4.28 18.04 -11.89
C ILE A 227 4.53 17.11 -10.69
N GLU A 228 3.92 17.37 -9.53
CA GLU A 228 4.23 16.66 -8.29
C GLU A 228 3.93 15.16 -8.36
N PRO A 229 2.81 14.71 -8.99
CA PRO A 229 2.59 13.29 -9.20
C PRO A 229 3.74 12.60 -9.94
N TYR A 230 4.29 13.24 -10.98
CA TYR A 230 5.39 12.64 -11.76
C TYR A 230 6.71 12.61 -10.98
N ILE A 231 6.99 13.63 -10.18
CA ILE A 231 8.17 13.67 -9.31
C ILE A 231 8.09 12.55 -8.27
N ALA A 232 6.95 12.42 -7.58
CA ALA A 232 6.73 11.38 -6.58
C ALA A 232 6.79 9.97 -7.20
N ALA A 233 6.11 9.76 -8.33
CA ALA A 233 6.16 8.48 -9.06
C ALA A 233 7.59 8.10 -9.45
N ASN A 234 8.38 9.05 -9.97
CA ASN A 234 9.78 8.82 -10.31
C ASN A 234 10.60 8.39 -9.08
N ASN A 235 10.49 9.09 -7.95
CA ASN A 235 11.22 8.74 -6.74
C ASN A 235 10.78 7.39 -6.16
N ILE A 236 9.49 7.05 -6.23
CA ILE A 236 8.97 5.74 -5.84
C ILE A 236 9.55 4.62 -6.72
N LEU A 237 9.60 4.80 -8.04
CA LEU A 237 10.18 3.83 -8.96
C LEU A 237 11.70 3.64 -8.71
N MET A 238 12.41 4.74 -8.43
CA MET A 238 13.84 4.69 -8.07
C MET A 238 14.06 3.99 -6.73
N ALA A 239 13.22 4.25 -5.73
CA ALA A 239 13.23 3.60 -4.44
C ALA A 239 12.92 2.09 -4.56
N HIS A 240 11.91 1.73 -5.33
CA HIS A 240 11.59 0.35 -5.67
C HIS A 240 12.79 -0.37 -6.29
N ALA A 241 13.40 0.21 -7.33
CA ALA A 241 14.54 -0.39 -8.02
C ALA A 241 15.75 -0.57 -7.09
N SER A 242 16.00 0.40 -6.20
CA SER A 242 17.07 0.33 -5.19
C SER A 242 16.81 -0.81 -4.20
N VAL A 243 15.60 -0.89 -3.64
CA VAL A 243 15.20 -1.94 -2.69
C VAL A 243 15.19 -3.33 -3.34
N PHE A 244 14.69 -3.44 -4.58
CA PHE A 244 14.70 -4.69 -5.35
C PHE A 244 16.13 -5.20 -5.52
N ARG A 245 17.05 -4.32 -5.93
CA ARG A 245 18.48 -4.66 -6.10
C ARG A 245 19.11 -5.08 -4.78
N LEU A 246 18.86 -4.34 -3.70
CA LEU A 246 19.32 -4.68 -2.35
C LEU A 246 18.88 -6.10 -1.96
N TYR A 247 17.59 -6.41 -2.11
CA TYR A 247 17.05 -7.72 -1.74
C TYR A 247 17.67 -8.84 -2.59
N ARG A 248 17.65 -8.67 -3.92
CA ARG A 248 18.21 -9.66 -4.87
C ARG A 248 19.67 -9.97 -4.57
N ASP A 249 20.49 -8.94 -4.39
CA ASP A 249 21.94 -9.09 -4.31
C ASP A 249 22.38 -9.56 -2.90
N LYS A 250 21.73 -9.09 -1.83
CA LYS A 250 22.16 -9.35 -0.44
C LYS A 250 21.37 -10.44 0.28
N TYR A 251 20.08 -10.62 -0.02
CA TYR A 251 19.16 -11.40 0.82
C TYR A 251 18.54 -12.61 0.12
N GLN A 252 18.20 -12.50 -1.17
CA GLN A 252 17.38 -13.50 -1.88
C GLN A 252 17.99 -14.90 -1.88
N HIS A 253 19.32 -15.02 -2.00
CA HIS A 253 20.00 -16.32 -1.98
C HIS A 253 19.89 -17.04 -0.60
N LYS A 254 19.70 -16.31 0.49
CA LYS A 254 19.54 -16.86 1.86
C LYS A 254 18.08 -17.05 2.22
N GLN A 255 17.27 -16.03 1.94
CA GLN A 255 15.88 -15.93 2.40
C GLN A 255 14.89 -16.59 1.44
N LYS A 256 15.25 -16.71 0.16
CA LYS A 256 14.47 -17.38 -0.91
C LYS A 256 13.06 -16.80 -1.16
N GLY A 257 12.66 -15.73 -0.47
CA GLY A 257 11.43 -15.01 -0.78
C GLY A 257 11.52 -14.22 -2.08
N ILE A 258 10.40 -13.66 -2.52
CA ILE A 258 10.30 -12.81 -3.71
C ILE A 258 10.07 -11.35 -3.33
N VAL A 259 10.40 -10.41 -4.23
CA VAL A 259 10.17 -8.98 -4.03
C VAL A 259 9.49 -8.39 -5.27
N GLY A 260 8.49 -7.54 -5.06
CA GLY A 260 7.70 -6.92 -6.11
C GLY A 260 7.11 -5.55 -5.72
N ILE A 261 6.22 -5.07 -6.57
CA ILE A 261 5.45 -3.82 -6.39
C ILE A 261 3.99 -4.10 -6.75
N ASN A 262 3.06 -3.49 -6.03
CA ASN A 262 1.63 -3.60 -6.33
C ASN A 262 1.17 -2.33 -7.05
N ILE A 263 0.40 -2.52 -8.11
CA ILE A 263 -0.18 -1.43 -8.90
C ILE A 263 -1.69 -1.65 -8.95
N TYR A 264 -2.46 -0.63 -8.57
CA TYR A 264 -3.91 -0.69 -8.64
C TYR A 264 -4.36 -0.51 -10.08
N SER A 265 -5.41 -1.22 -10.49
CA SER A 265 -5.98 -1.06 -11.82
C SER A 265 -7.48 -1.31 -11.81
N TYR A 266 -8.21 -0.49 -12.56
CA TYR A 266 -9.53 -0.83 -13.07
C TYR A 266 -9.42 -1.11 -14.56
N TRP A 267 -10.18 -2.10 -15.02
CA TRP A 267 -10.22 -2.38 -16.45
C TRP A 267 -11.12 -1.38 -17.15
N SER A 268 -10.52 -0.52 -17.97
CA SER A 268 -11.26 0.42 -18.81
C SER A 268 -11.78 -0.28 -20.06
N TYR A 269 -13.05 -0.02 -20.38
CA TYR A 269 -13.72 -0.43 -21.62
C TYR A 269 -14.03 0.81 -22.47
N PRO A 270 -13.97 0.71 -23.80
CA PRO A 270 -14.36 1.81 -24.67
C PRO A 270 -15.86 2.07 -24.56
N LEU A 271 -16.26 3.35 -24.57
CA LEU A 271 -17.67 3.74 -24.52
C LEU A 271 -18.43 3.28 -25.78
N THR A 272 -17.78 3.36 -26.94
CA THR A 272 -18.28 2.89 -28.24
C THR A 272 -17.16 2.22 -29.04
N ASN A 273 -17.50 1.65 -30.21
CA ASN A 273 -16.51 1.09 -31.13
C ASN A 273 -15.78 2.16 -31.97
N ALA A 274 -15.96 3.45 -31.68
CA ALA A 274 -15.24 4.51 -32.36
C ALA A 274 -13.73 4.44 -32.03
N THR A 275 -12.89 4.73 -33.03
CA THR A 275 -11.42 4.77 -32.86
C THR A 275 -11.00 5.67 -31.70
N ALA A 276 -11.66 6.82 -31.52
CA ALA A 276 -11.35 7.75 -30.43
C ALA A 276 -11.56 7.14 -29.03
N ASP A 277 -12.59 6.30 -28.84
CA ASP A 277 -12.89 5.66 -27.55
C ASP A 277 -11.93 4.49 -27.28
N LEU A 278 -11.51 3.78 -28.33
CA LEU A 278 -10.47 2.76 -28.24
C LEU A 278 -9.13 3.39 -27.84
N GLU A 279 -8.74 4.48 -28.47
CA GLU A 279 -7.54 5.23 -28.11
C GLU A 279 -7.64 5.85 -26.71
N ALA A 280 -8.81 6.36 -26.30
CA ALA A 280 -9.04 6.88 -24.95
C ALA A 280 -8.90 5.79 -23.89
N THR A 281 -9.38 4.58 -24.19
CA THR A 281 -9.22 3.40 -23.32
C THR A 281 -7.74 3.06 -23.15
N GLN A 282 -6.96 3.09 -24.23
CA GLN A 282 -5.51 2.86 -24.15
C GLN A 282 -4.82 3.94 -23.33
N ARG A 283 -5.11 5.22 -23.58
CA ARG A 283 -4.55 6.34 -22.78
C ARG A 283 -4.90 6.22 -21.30
N CYS A 284 -6.12 5.82 -20.97
CA CYS A 284 -6.52 5.59 -19.58
C CYS A 284 -5.63 4.52 -18.91
N LYS A 285 -5.39 3.40 -19.60
CA LYS A 285 -4.51 2.32 -19.12
C LYS A 285 -3.06 2.78 -18.98
N ASP A 286 -2.54 3.51 -19.97
CA ASP A 286 -1.18 4.01 -19.99
C ASP A 286 -0.91 4.95 -18.79
N PHE A 287 -1.84 5.84 -18.49
CA PHE A 287 -1.74 6.79 -17.37
C PHE A 287 -2.14 6.18 -16.02
N LEU A 288 -2.93 5.11 -16.00
CA LEU A 288 -3.30 4.44 -14.76
C LEU A 288 -2.16 3.56 -14.24
N TYR A 289 -1.61 2.70 -15.10
CA TYR A 289 -0.59 1.72 -14.70
C TYR A 289 0.58 1.58 -15.68
N GLY A 290 0.45 2.04 -16.94
CA GLY A 290 1.52 1.90 -17.95
C GLY A 290 2.84 2.59 -17.58
N TRP A 291 2.79 3.75 -16.93
CA TRP A 291 3.98 4.45 -16.41
C TRP A 291 4.69 3.76 -15.23
N TYR A 292 4.10 2.73 -14.61
CA TYR A 292 4.75 1.84 -13.64
C TYR A 292 5.12 0.48 -14.25
N ASP A 293 4.68 0.21 -15.48
CA ASP A 293 4.96 -1.05 -16.16
C ASP A 293 6.38 -1.04 -16.72
N PHE A 294 7.26 -1.74 -16.00
CA PHE A 294 8.65 -1.96 -16.37
C PHE A 294 8.82 -2.73 -17.68
N SER A 295 7.76 -3.29 -18.28
CA SER A 295 7.82 -3.88 -19.63
C SER A 295 8.32 -2.91 -20.70
N THR A 296 8.20 -1.59 -20.46
CA THR A 296 8.75 -0.52 -21.32
C THR A 296 10.22 -0.17 -21.02
N PHE A 297 10.77 -0.64 -19.89
CA PHE A 297 12.17 -0.48 -19.47
C PHE A 297 12.89 -1.83 -19.25
N ILE A 298 12.45 -2.89 -19.94
CA ILE A 298 13.18 -4.16 -19.95
C ILE A 298 14.48 -3.95 -20.73
N PHE A 299 15.59 -4.01 -20.00
CA PHE A 299 16.85 -4.48 -20.52
C PHE A 299 16.61 -5.83 -21.21
N ILE A 300 16.57 -5.81 -22.54
CA ILE A 300 16.81 -7.01 -23.34
C ILE A 300 18.27 -7.38 -23.10
N THR A 301 18.55 -8.19 -22.09
CA THR A 301 19.76 -9.03 -22.11
C THR A 301 19.37 -10.32 -22.81
N GLY A 302 19.42 -10.28 -24.14
CA GLY A 302 19.57 -11.49 -24.92
C GLY A 302 20.97 -12.04 -24.69
N SER A 303 21.07 -13.34 -24.47
CA SER A 303 22.29 -14.09 -24.76
C SER A 303 21.98 -15.56 -24.96
N THR A 304 22.14 -15.95 -26.23
CA THR A 304 22.30 -17.28 -26.86
C THR A 304 21.17 -18.30 -26.75
#